data_AF-A0A0F4GXL0-F1
#
_entry.id   AF-A0A0F4GXL0-F1
#
_cell.length_a   1.000
_cell.length_b   1.000
_cell.length_c   1.000
_cell.angle_alpha   90.00
_cell.angle_beta   90.00
_cell.angle_gamma   90.00
#
_symmetry.space_group_name_H-M   'P 1'
#
loop_
_entity.id
_entity.type
_entity.pdbx_description
1 polymer ?
#
loop_
_entity_poly.entity_id
_entity_poly.type
_entity_poly.pdbx_seq_one_letter_code
_entity_poly.pdbx_strand_id
1 'polypeptide(L)'
;MTELGRHLDDSDWKTIEVDKVGHVFKTPEQGAATTVWAAVSPHFEGKNGGRYLGDVGEEGAVEAPSILGSIEGATSMSGYSKSAYDDEAAEKLWKLSYDILGLPAED
;
A
#
# COMPACT_ATOMS: atom_id res chain seq x y z
N MET A 1 7.18 -4.22 -9.35
CA MET A 1 6.43 -5.50 -9.28
C MET A 1 7.02 -6.31 -8.13
N THR A 2 6.22 -6.96 -7.29
CA THR A 2 6.80 -7.90 -6.32
C THR A 2 7.39 -9.08 -7.07
N GLU A 3 8.25 -9.83 -6.39
CA GLU A 3 8.85 -11.05 -6.91
C GLU A 3 7.84 -12.18 -7.22
N LEU A 4 6.55 -12.02 -6.90
CA LEU A 4 5.51 -13.00 -7.21
C LEU A 4 5.28 -13.15 -8.72
N GLY A 5 5.53 -12.10 -9.52
CA GLY A 5 5.29 -12.12 -10.96
C GLY A 5 6.11 -13.17 -11.72
N ARG A 6 7.23 -13.64 -11.16
CA ARG A 6 8.06 -14.68 -11.80
C ARG A 6 7.40 -16.06 -11.87
N HIS A 7 6.32 -16.26 -11.10
CA HIS A 7 5.57 -17.51 -11.05
C HIS A 7 4.34 -17.52 -11.95
N LEU A 8 4.07 -16.41 -12.65
CA LEU A 8 2.94 -16.27 -13.57
C LEU A 8 3.32 -16.79 -14.95
N ASP A 9 2.43 -17.56 -15.57
CA ASP A 9 2.57 -18.00 -16.95
C ASP A 9 1.83 -17.08 -17.94
N ASP A 10 1.97 -17.36 -19.24
CA ASP A 10 1.33 -16.57 -20.30
C ASP A 10 -0.20 -16.52 -20.18
N SER A 11 -0.83 -17.52 -19.57
CA SER A 11 -2.28 -17.56 -19.35
C SER A 11 -2.70 -16.66 -18.18
N ASP A 12 -1.88 -16.58 -17.14
CA ASP A 12 -2.08 -15.65 -16.02
C ASP A 12 -1.97 -14.20 -16.49
N TRP A 13 -0.95 -13.87 -17.30
CA TRP A 13 -0.77 -12.53 -17.83
C TRP A 13 -1.90 -12.07 -18.73
N LYS A 14 -2.51 -13.00 -19.48
CA LYS A 14 -3.71 -12.74 -20.28
C LYS A 14 -4.94 -12.52 -19.39
N THR A 15 -5.08 -13.29 -18.32
CA THR A 15 -6.17 -13.13 -17.33
C THR A 15 -6.12 -11.75 -16.67
N ILE A 16 -4.91 -11.24 -16.41
CA ILE A 16 -4.68 -9.91 -15.83
C ILE A 16 -4.86 -8.78 -16.87
N GLU A 17 -5.01 -9.11 -18.16
CA GLU A 17 -5.07 -8.16 -19.26
C GLU A 17 -3.90 -7.15 -19.22
N VAL A 18 -2.67 -7.67 -19.06
CA VAL A 18 -1.46 -6.85 -18.83
C VAL A 18 -1.24 -5.75 -19.89
N ASP A 19 -1.68 -5.95 -21.13
CA ASP A 19 -1.62 -4.92 -22.18
C ASP A 19 -2.46 -3.67 -21.85
N LYS A 20 -3.55 -3.84 -21.07
CA LYS A 20 -4.45 -2.76 -20.66
C LYS A 20 -4.02 -2.11 -19.35
N VAL A 21 -3.46 -2.89 -18.42
CA VAL A 21 -3.09 -2.43 -17.07
C VAL A 21 -1.58 -2.26 -16.88
N GLY A 22 -0.79 -2.47 -17.93
CA GLY A 22 0.68 -2.45 -17.91
C GLY A 22 1.27 -1.17 -17.32
N HIS A 23 0.60 -0.04 -17.57
CA HIS A 23 0.96 1.29 -17.10
C HIS A 23 0.84 1.47 -15.58
N VAL A 24 0.11 0.59 -14.89
CA VAL A 24 -0.04 0.59 -13.43
C VAL A 24 1.19 -0.03 -12.75
N PHE A 25 1.96 -0.86 -13.46
CA PHE A 25 3.18 -1.44 -12.91
C PHE A 25 4.32 -0.42 -12.90
N LYS A 26 4.85 -0.19 -11.70
CA LYS A 26 5.97 0.72 -11.47
C LYS A 26 7.32 0.05 -11.75
N THR A 27 8.26 0.81 -12.32
CA THR A 27 9.69 0.45 -12.30
C THR A 27 10.20 0.44 -10.86
N PRO A 28 11.38 -0.18 -10.58
CA PRO A 28 11.99 -0.11 -9.25
C PRO A 28 12.16 1.33 -8.74
N GLU A 29 12.60 2.25 -9.59
CA GLU A 29 12.82 3.66 -9.24
C GLU A 29 11.49 4.35 -8.90
N GLN A 30 10.44 4.11 -9.69
CA GLN A 30 9.09 4.62 -9.42
C GLN A 30 8.51 4.05 -8.13
N GLY A 31 8.76 2.76 -7.84
CA GLY A 31 8.33 2.13 -6.60
C GLY A 31 9.06 2.66 -5.36
N ALA A 32 10.35 2.97 -5.49
CA ALA A 32 11.16 3.52 -4.39
C ALA A 32 10.90 5.02 -4.15
N ALA A 33 10.46 5.76 -5.16
CA ALA A 33 10.34 7.23 -5.12
C ALA A 33 9.56 7.75 -3.90
N THR A 34 8.40 7.17 -3.58
CA THR A 34 7.59 7.58 -2.42
C THR A 34 8.35 7.37 -1.10
N THR A 35 9.05 6.25 -0.95
CA THR A 35 9.83 5.97 0.27
C THR A 35 11.02 6.91 0.38
N VAL A 36 11.74 7.16 -0.72
CA VAL A 36 12.86 8.10 -0.74
C VAL A 36 12.38 9.51 -0.35
N TRP A 37 11.29 9.99 -0.95
CA TRP A 37 10.69 11.27 -0.59
C TRP A 37 10.30 11.33 0.89
N ALA A 38 9.60 10.32 1.41
CA ALA A 38 9.19 10.26 2.80
C ALA A 38 10.38 10.28 3.77
N ALA A 39 11.47 9.59 3.44
CA ALA A 39 12.64 9.45 4.30
C ALA A 39 13.53 10.70 4.36
N VAL A 40 13.56 11.52 3.31
CA VAL A 40 14.51 12.65 3.19
C VAL A 40 13.84 14.03 3.18
N SER A 41 12.52 14.09 3.01
CA SER A 41 11.79 15.35 2.93
C SER A 41 11.62 15.98 4.31
N PRO A 42 11.89 17.29 4.48
CA PRO A 42 11.61 18.00 5.73
C PRO A 42 10.10 18.14 6.00
N HIS A 43 9.24 17.83 5.03
CA HIS A 43 7.78 17.91 5.14
C HIS A 43 7.20 17.09 6.31
N PHE A 44 7.89 16.01 6.69
CA PHE A 44 7.47 15.11 7.77
C PHE A 44 8.21 15.35 9.08
N GLU A 45 9.07 16.36 9.16
CA GLU A 45 9.69 16.77 10.41
C GLU A 45 8.63 17.37 11.37
N GLY A 46 8.74 17.06 12.66
CA GLY A 46 7.81 17.55 13.67
C GLY A 46 6.49 16.79 13.72
N LYS A 47 5.36 17.49 13.62
CA LYS A 47 4.02 16.92 13.90
C LYS A 47 3.27 16.41 12.67
N ASN A 48 3.89 16.43 11.49
CA ASN A 48 3.22 16.03 10.24
C ASN A 48 3.37 14.53 9.92
N GLY A 49 3.50 13.69 10.96
CA GLY A 49 3.57 12.23 10.81
C GLY A 49 2.20 11.57 10.61
N GLY A 50 2.21 10.23 10.50
CA GLY A 50 0.99 9.43 10.39
C GLY A 50 0.18 9.70 9.12
N ARG A 51 0.86 9.93 7.99
CA ARG A 51 0.23 10.13 6.68
C ARG A 51 0.33 8.85 5.85
N TYR A 52 -0.70 8.55 5.06
CA TYR A 52 -0.65 7.48 4.08
C TYR A 52 -0.09 8.06 2.78
N LEU A 53 0.94 7.44 2.20
CA LEU A 53 1.68 8.01 1.08
C LEU A 53 1.63 7.08 -0.14
N GLY A 54 1.49 7.69 -1.30
CA GLY A 54 1.41 7.02 -2.60
C GLY A 54 1.80 8.00 -3.70
N ASP A 55 2.43 7.48 -4.76
CA ASP A 55 2.86 8.27 -5.92
C ASP A 55 3.52 9.63 -5.62
N VAL A 56 4.46 9.64 -4.66
CA VAL A 56 5.19 10.85 -4.20
C VAL A 56 4.24 11.94 -3.68
N GLY A 57 3.19 11.54 -2.97
CA GLY A 57 2.21 12.43 -2.36
C GLY A 57 1.51 11.81 -1.14
N GLU A 58 0.73 12.65 -0.47
CA GLU A 58 -0.23 12.19 0.54
C GLU A 58 -1.52 11.70 -0.14
N GLU A 59 -2.02 10.57 0.33
CA GLU A 59 -3.20 9.91 -0.21
C GLU A 59 -4.45 10.23 0.61
N GLY A 60 -5.62 10.09 -0.02
CA GLY A 60 -6.92 10.26 0.62
C GLY A 60 -7.60 8.94 0.99
N ALA A 61 -8.64 9.02 1.82
CA ALA A 61 -9.49 7.87 2.10
C ALA A 61 -10.34 7.50 0.86
N VAL A 62 -10.52 6.20 0.62
CA VAL A 62 -11.42 5.67 -0.43
C VAL A 62 -12.55 4.83 0.17
N GLU A 63 -13.72 4.87 -0.45
CA GLU A 63 -14.94 4.21 0.04
C GLU A 63 -14.93 2.68 -0.14
N ALA A 64 -14.21 2.16 -1.13
CA ALA A 64 -14.07 0.73 -1.35
C ALA A 64 -12.66 0.42 -1.86
N PRO A 65 -12.01 -0.67 -1.39
CA PRO A 65 -10.87 -1.18 -2.11
C PRO A 65 -11.38 -1.58 -3.49
N SER A 66 -10.84 -0.91 -4.51
CA SER A 66 -10.93 -1.32 -5.90
C SER A 66 -10.63 -2.82 -5.94
N ILE A 67 -11.60 -3.64 -6.34
CA ILE A 67 -11.42 -5.09 -6.38
C ILE A 67 -10.22 -5.39 -7.27
N LEU A 68 -9.22 -6.06 -6.70
CA LEU A 68 -8.09 -6.60 -7.44
C LEU A 68 -8.66 -7.62 -8.45
N GLY A 69 -8.81 -7.20 -9.70
CA GLY A 69 -9.39 -8.03 -10.77
C GLY A 69 -10.31 -7.32 -11.76
N SER A 70 -10.68 -6.04 -11.56
CA SER A 70 -11.32 -5.23 -12.61
C SER A 70 -10.36 -4.15 -13.14
N ILE A 71 -10.46 -3.81 -14.43
CA ILE A 71 -9.67 -2.73 -15.05
C ILE A 71 -9.91 -1.40 -14.33
N GLU A 72 -11.16 -1.12 -13.94
CA GLU A 72 -11.52 0.04 -13.12
C GLU A 72 -10.86 -0.02 -11.73
N GLY A 73 -10.70 -1.22 -11.18
CA GLY A 73 -10.01 -1.42 -9.91
C GLY A 73 -8.50 -1.14 -10.02
N ALA A 74 -7.85 -1.67 -11.06
CA ALA A 74 -6.42 -1.49 -11.30
C ALA A 74 -6.03 -0.02 -11.57
N THR A 75 -6.92 0.77 -12.19
CA THR A 75 -6.69 2.19 -12.49
C THR A 75 -7.07 3.13 -11.34
N SER A 76 -7.80 2.64 -10.34
CA SER A 76 -8.30 3.42 -9.19
C SER A 76 -7.67 2.97 -7.86
N MET A 77 -6.41 2.54 -7.87
CA MET A 77 -5.72 2.00 -6.67
C MET A 77 -5.06 3.07 -5.77
N SER A 78 -5.37 4.35 -5.97
CA SER A 78 -4.85 5.43 -5.12
C SER A 78 -5.71 5.58 -3.87
N GLY A 79 -5.09 5.71 -2.70
CA GLY A 79 -5.81 5.94 -1.45
C GLY A 79 -5.70 4.80 -0.43
N TYR A 80 -6.34 5.03 0.72
CA TYR A 80 -6.40 4.06 1.82
C TYR A 80 -7.84 3.78 2.24
N SER A 81 -8.10 2.57 2.73
CA SER A 81 -9.39 2.26 3.37
C SER A 81 -9.56 3.09 4.64
N LYS A 82 -10.76 3.61 4.91
CA LYS A 82 -11.06 4.34 6.17
C LYS A 82 -10.65 3.59 7.44
N SER A 83 -10.66 2.26 7.40
CA SER A 83 -10.19 1.40 8.49
C SER A 83 -8.71 1.54 8.83
N ALA A 84 -7.89 2.12 7.95
CA ALA A 84 -6.46 2.34 8.19
C ALA A 84 -6.17 3.32 9.33
N TYR A 85 -7.15 4.15 9.71
CA TYR A 85 -7.07 5.10 10.84
C TYR A 85 -8.09 4.79 11.93
N ASP A 86 -8.39 3.51 12.14
CA ASP A 86 -9.17 3.03 13.28
C ASP A 86 -8.24 2.74 14.47
N ASP A 87 -8.22 3.66 15.44
CA ASP A 87 -7.36 3.59 16.62
C ASP A 87 -7.66 2.35 17.49
N GLU A 88 -8.92 1.95 17.62
CA GLU A 88 -9.32 0.78 18.43
C GLU A 88 -8.83 -0.51 17.76
N ALA A 89 -9.01 -0.61 16.43
CA ALA A 89 -8.51 -1.75 15.67
C ALA A 89 -6.98 -1.81 15.68
N ALA A 90 -6.30 -0.65 15.56
CA ALA A 90 -4.84 -0.56 15.60
C ALA A 90 -4.28 -1.03 16.95
N GLU A 91 -4.87 -0.56 18.06
CA GLU A 91 -4.49 -0.93 19.42
C GLU A 91 -4.68 -2.44 19.67
N LYS A 92 -5.79 -3.00 19.20
CA LYS A 92 -6.06 -4.43 19.29
C LYS A 92 -5.05 -5.24 18.48
N LEU A 93 -4.73 -4.81 17.26
CA LEU A 93 -3.76 -5.47 16.39
C LEU A 93 -2.35 -5.43 16.98
N TRP A 94 -1.97 -4.32 17.60
CA TRP A 94 -0.69 -4.15 18.28
C TRP A 94 -0.53 -5.19 19.40
N LYS A 95 -1.49 -5.25 20.34
CA LYS A 95 -1.48 -6.23 21.44
C LYS A 95 -1.44 -7.68 20.97
N LEU A 96 -2.26 -8.00 19.96
CA LEU A 96 -2.27 -9.34 19.38
C LEU A 96 -0.92 -9.70 18.74
N SER A 97 -0.26 -8.75 18.09
CA SER A 97 1.05 -8.98 17.46
C SER A 97 2.12 -9.29 18.52
N TYR A 98 2.09 -8.60 19.66
CA TYR A 98 2.97 -8.89 20.79
C TYR A 98 2.75 -10.30 21.36
N ASP A 99 1.49 -10.69 21.59
CA ASP A 99 1.12 -12.02 22.09
C ASP A 99 1.62 -13.13 21.15
N ILE A 100 1.38 -12.98 19.85
CA ILE A 100 1.82 -13.95 18.84
C ILE A 100 3.34 -14.07 18.78
N LEU A 101 4.07 -12.96 18.96
CA LEU A 101 5.53 -12.94 18.94
C LEU A 101 6.16 -13.31 20.29
N GLY A 102 5.37 -13.49 21.35
CA GLY A 102 5.86 -13.75 22.70
C GLY A 102 6.63 -12.57 23.30
N LEU A 103 6.34 -11.35 22.86
CA LEU A 103 6.95 -10.12 23.36
C LEU A 103 6.09 -9.52 24.49
N PRO A 104 6.69 -8.80 25.46
CA PRO A 104 5.91 -8.09 26.47
C PRO A 104 5.15 -6.94 25.82
N ALA A 105 3.82 -6.92 25.93
CA ALA A 105 3.03 -5.82 25.41
C ALA A 105 3.47 -4.51 26.09
N GLU A 106 3.79 -3.51 25.27
CA GLU A 106 3.98 -2.13 25.75
C GLU A 106 2.61 -1.46 25.91
N ASP A 107 2.46 -0.68 26.99
CA ASP A 107 1.28 0.14 27.28
C ASP A 107 1.25 1.44 26.45
#